data_AF-A0A7K4CDS6-F1
#
_entry.id   AF-A0A7K4CDS6-F1
#
_cell.length_a   1.000
_cell.length_b   1.000
_cell.length_c   1.000
_cell.angle_alpha   90.00
_cell.angle_beta   90.00
_cell.angle_gamma   90.00
#
_symmetry.space_group_name_H-M   'P 1'
#
loop_
_entity.id
_entity.type
_entity.pdbx_description
1 polymer ?
#
loop_
_entity_poly.entity_id
_entity_poly.type
_entity_poly.pdbx_seq_one_letter_code
_entity_poly.pdbx_strand_id
1 'polypeptide(L)'
;MRHPNEPTYIFVILTFILIVINTILAFISSVFIPANVAGIAYLYPAAAVMILFTLWFGGYGAIAAYIGTLIGAGFLAREAFVQHPQVAILWAVATLVQVLIPLIAVRAFEVDITMEHTRDWSHIILFGVIINNIIGAAWGAFTLALLTPDTMMSVFSTWLIGNVIVCLLIVPLGLKLFTPKIQKSRLFITKYWD
;
A
#
# COMPACT_ATOMS: atom_id res chain seq x y z
N MET A 1 15.30 26.27 7.82
CA MET A 1 13.86 26.05 8.11
C MET A 1 13.15 25.99 6.76
N ARG A 2 12.60 24.84 6.36
CA ARG A 2 11.87 24.71 5.08
C ARG A 2 10.45 25.24 5.31
N HIS A 3 9.97 26.11 4.43
CA HIS A 3 8.61 26.65 4.52
C HIS A 3 7.58 25.51 4.46
N PRO A 4 6.56 25.50 5.33
CA PRO A 4 5.42 24.60 5.18
C PRO A 4 4.74 24.93 3.85
N ASN A 5 4.71 23.98 2.92
CA ASN A 5 4.03 24.18 1.65
C ASN A 5 2.53 24.01 1.92
N GLU A 6 1.75 25.08 1.80
CA GLU A 6 0.28 24.96 1.90
C GLU A 6 -0.23 23.98 0.82
N PRO A 7 -1.19 23.10 1.15
CA PRO A 7 -1.84 22.20 0.20
C PRO A 7 -2.36 22.97 -1.03
N THR A 8 -1.56 23.01 -2.08
CA THR A 8 -1.87 23.70 -3.34
C THR A 8 -2.42 22.68 -4.35
N TYR A 9 -2.95 23.15 -5.49
CA TYR A 9 -3.34 22.34 -6.65
C TYR A 9 -2.33 21.24 -7.05
N ILE A 10 -1.04 21.45 -6.76
CA ILE A 10 0.02 20.48 -7.08
C ILE A 10 -0.15 19.13 -6.33
N PHE A 11 -0.69 19.12 -5.11
CA PHE A 11 -0.96 17.88 -4.38
C PHE A 11 -2.20 17.14 -4.90
N VAL A 12 -3.17 17.87 -5.43
CA VAL A 12 -4.32 17.27 -6.14
C VAL A 12 -3.84 16.59 -7.42
N ILE A 13 -2.99 17.27 -8.20
CA ILE A 13 -2.38 16.72 -9.41
C ILE A 13 -1.52 15.49 -9.07
N LEU A 14 -0.69 15.58 -8.02
CA LEU A 14 0.10 14.46 -7.53
C LEU A 14 -0.79 13.27 -7.17
N THR A 15 -1.84 13.50 -6.38
CA THR A 15 -2.78 12.44 -5.97
C THR A 15 -3.41 11.77 -7.19
N PHE A 16 -3.86 12.56 -8.17
CA PHE A 16 -4.43 12.03 -9.40
C PHE A 16 -3.42 11.16 -10.18
N ILE A 17 -2.17 11.63 -10.32
CA ILE A 17 -1.10 10.87 -10.97
C ILE A 17 -0.83 9.56 -10.21
N LEU A 18 -0.75 9.62 -8.88
CA LEU A 18 -0.54 8.43 -8.04
C LEU A 18 -1.72 7.45 -8.16
N ILE A 19 -2.96 7.92 -8.27
CA ILE A 19 -4.13 7.05 -8.51
C ILE A 19 -3.96 6.30 -9.82
N VAL A 20 -3.59 6.98 -10.91
CA VAL A 20 -3.39 6.35 -12.22
C VAL A 20 -2.28 5.30 -12.16
N ILE A 21 -1.13 5.65 -11.58
CA ILE A 21 0.00 4.73 -11.43
C ILE A 21 -0.40 3.52 -10.58
N ASN A 22 -1.03 3.75 -9.43
CA ASN A 22 -1.45 2.68 -8.52
C ASN A 22 -2.53 1.79 -9.14
N THR A 23 -3.42 2.35 -9.97
CA THR A 23 -4.41 1.58 -10.73
C THR A 23 -3.74 0.60 -11.67
N ILE A 24 -2.79 1.09 -12.47
CA ILE A 24 -2.06 0.26 -13.43
C ILE A 24 -1.24 -0.81 -12.70
N LEU A 25 -0.50 -0.43 -11.65
CA LEU A 25 0.29 -1.37 -10.85
C LEU A 25 -0.58 -2.42 -10.18
N ALA A 26 -1.71 -2.01 -9.60
CA ALA A 26 -2.66 -2.91 -8.94
C ALA A 26 -3.23 -3.92 -9.93
N PHE A 27 -3.67 -3.44 -11.10
CA PHE A 27 -4.19 -4.30 -12.17
C PHE A 27 -3.14 -5.31 -12.63
N ILE A 28 -1.94 -4.85 -13.00
CA ILE A 28 -0.84 -5.72 -13.45
C ILE A 28 -0.48 -6.75 -12.36
N SER A 29 -0.34 -6.30 -11.11
CA SER A 29 0.00 -7.18 -9.99
C SER A 29 -1.06 -8.27 -9.77
N SER A 30 -2.33 -7.98 -10.01
CA SER A 30 -3.42 -8.95 -9.88
C SER A 30 -3.47 -9.98 -11.02
N VAL A 31 -3.06 -9.60 -12.23
CA VAL A 31 -3.20 -10.48 -13.42
C VAL A 31 -1.91 -11.18 -13.82
N PHE A 32 -0.73 -10.71 -13.38
CA PHE A 32 0.55 -11.23 -13.84
C PHE A 32 0.92 -12.59 -13.24
N ILE A 33 0.71 -12.78 -11.93
CA ILE A 33 0.93 -14.07 -11.24
C ILE A 33 -0.31 -14.39 -10.38
N PRO A 34 -1.43 -14.76 -11.03
CA PRO A 34 -2.66 -15.07 -10.31
C PRO A 34 -2.44 -16.32 -9.44
N ALA A 35 -2.97 -16.27 -8.22
CA ALA A 35 -3.12 -17.45 -7.39
C ALA A 35 -4.42 -18.16 -7.75
N ASN A 36 -4.44 -19.48 -7.62
CA ASN A 36 -5.63 -20.31 -7.84
C ASN A 36 -6.61 -20.27 -6.65
N VAL A 37 -6.61 -19.18 -5.88
CA VAL A 37 -7.39 -19.01 -4.65
C VAL A 37 -8.10 -17.67 -4.73
N ALA A 38 -9.44 -17.66 -4.74
CA ALA A 38 -10.30 -16.47 -4.66
C ALA A 38 -9.85 -15.23 -5.48
N GLY A 39 -9.24 -15.45 -6.65
CA GLY A 39 -8.74 -14.41 -7.55
C GLY A 39 -7.64 -13.51 -6.97
N ILE A 40 -6.94 -13.89 -5.89
CA ILE A 40 -5.75 -13.16 -5.38
C ILE A 40 -4.51 -13.48 -6.21
N ALA A 41 -3.43 -12.72 -6.06
CA ALA A 41 -2.15 -12.97 -6.71
C ALA A 41 -1.16 -13.60 -5.71
N TYR A 42 -0.21 -14.42 -6.21
CA TYR A 42 0.85 -14.98 -5.37
C TYR A 42 1.85 -13.92 -4.91
N LEU A 43 2.16 -12.95 -5.77
CA LEU A 43 3.07 -11.85 -5.48
C LEU A 43 2.41 -10.55 -5.94
N TYR A 44 2.31 -9.58 -5.04
CA TYR A 44 1.62 -8.32 -5.30
C TYR A 44 2.56 -7.11 -5.16
N PRO A 45 3.42 -6.82 -6.16
CA PRO A 45 4.41 -5.74 -6.10
C PRO A 45 3.82 -4.35 -5.86
N ALA A 46 2.57 -4.12 -6.26
CA ALA A 46 1.87 -2.87 -6.00
C ALA A 46 1.79 -2.52 -4.51
N ALA A 47 1.65 -3.50 -3.60
CA ALA A 47 1.58 -3.22 -2.16
C ALA A 47 2.82 -2.48 -1.65
N ALA A 48 4.01 -2.95 -2.03
CA ALA A 48 5.26 -2.32 -1.61
C ALA A 48 5.43 -0.91 -2.18
N VAL A 49 5.08 -0.70 -3.45
CA VAL A 49 5.18 0.61 -4.09
C VAL A 49 4.20 1.61 -3.46
N MET A 50 2.97 1.17 -3.16
CA MET A 50 1.97 1.99 -2.50
C MET A 50 2.38 2.38 -1.07
N ILE A 51 3.05 1.50 -0.33
CA ILE A 51 3.66 1.82 0.96
C ILE A 51 4.72 2.92 0.78
N LEU A 52 5.63 2.78 -0.20
CA LEU A 52 6.66 3.80 -0.48
C LEU A 52 6.04 5.16 -0.81
N PHE A 53 5.06 5.19 -1.71
CA PHE A 53 4.35 6.42 -2.06
C PHE A 53 3.64 7.05 -0.85
N THR A 54 3.05 6.23 0.01
CA THR A 54 2.40 6.72 1.23
C THR A 54 3.41 7.27 2.23
N LEU A 55 4.59 6.65 2.37
CA LEU A 55 5.64 7.16 3.25
C LEU A 55 6.26 8.46 2.72
N TRP A 56 6.38 8.63 1.41
CA TRP A 56 6.93 9.83 0.78
C TRP A 56 5.93 10.98 0.66
N PHE A 57 4.66 10.68 0.38
CA PHE A 57 3.62 11.66 0.05
C PHE A 57 2.46 11.69 1.07
N GLY A 58 2.65 11.06 2.23
CA GLY A 58 1.69 11.08 3.34
C GLY A 58 0.30 10.59 2.96
N GLY A 59 -0.72 11.28 3.46
CA GLY A 59 -2.12 10.92 3.25
C GLY A 59 -2.57 10.92 1.79
N TYR A 60 -1.94 11.73 0.92
CA TYR A 60 -2.22 11.72 -0.52
C TYR A 60 -1.82 10.39 -1.17
N GLY A 61 -0.68 9.83 -0.74
CA GLY A 61 -0.26 8.49 -1.15
C GLY A 61 -1.23 7.41 -0.66
N ALA A 62 -1.75 7.54 0.57
CA ALA A 62 -2.72 6.60 1.13
C ALA A 62 -4.06 6.61 0.38
N ILE A 63 -4.60 7.81 0.09
CA ILE A 63 -5.82 7.97 -0.72
C ILE A 63 -5.60 7.35 -2.11
N ALA A 64 -4.45 7.65 -2.73
CA ALA A 64 -4.12 7.12 -4.03
C ALA A 64 -3.98 5.60 -4.04
N ALA A 65 -3.45 5.00 -2.98
CA ALA A 65 -3.35 3.55 -2.83
C ALA A 65 -4.73 2.90 -2.75
N TYR A 66 -5.63 3.46 -1.94
CA TYR A 66 -7.00 2.98 -1.81
C TYR A 66 -7.77 3.03 -3.13
N ILE A 67 -7.82 4.21 -3.77
CA ILE A 67 -8.56 4.40 -5.02
C ILE A 67 -7.91 3.58 -6.14
N GLY A 68 -6.58 3.58 -6.23
CA GLY A 68 -5.84 2.81 -7.22
C GLY A 68 -6.08 1.30 -7.10
N THR A 69 -6.07 0.75 -5.88
CA THR A 69 -6.42 -0.66 -5.65
C THR A 69 -7.88 -0.94 -6.01
N LEU A 70 -8.82 -0.10 -5.58
CA LEU A 70 -10.25 -0.28 -5.84
C LEU A 70 -10.54 -0.36 -7.34
N ILE A 71 -9.93 0.51 -8.14
CA ILE A 71 -10.13 0.51 -9.59
C ILE A 71 -9.34 -0.65 -10.22
N GLY A 72 -8.02 -0.72 -9.97
CA GLY A 72 -7.12 -1.63 -10.68
C GLY A 72 -7.30 -3.10 -10.32
N ALA A 73 -7.12 -3.44 -9.06
CA ALA A 73 -7.26 -4.83 -8.58
C ALA A 73 -8.70 -5.18 -8.22
N GLY A 74 -9.53 -4.17 -7.94
CA GLY A 74 -10.94 -4.33 -7.68
C GLY A 74 -11.74 -4.50 -8.96
N PHE A 75 -12.17 -3.39 -9.56
CA PHE A 75 -13.11 -3.41 -10.69
C PHE A 75 -12.53 -3.91 -12.01
N LEU A 76 -11.27 -3.59 -12.33
CA LEU A 76 -10.68 -3.98 -13.62
C LEU A 76 -10.20 -5.43 -13.63
N ALA A 77 -9.70 -5.95 -12.51
CA ALA A 77 -9.13 -7.29 -12.45
C ALA A 77 -10.14 -8.39 -12.04
N ARG A 78 -11.32 -8.02 -11.50
CA ARG A 78 -12.25 -8.99 -10.91
C ARG A 78 -13.71 -8.71 -11.23
N GLU A 79 -14.33 -9.62 -11.97
CA GLU A 79 -15.75 -9.55 -12.31
C GLU A 79 -16.68 -9.65 -11.08
N ALA A 80 -16.33 -10.51 -10.10
CA ALA A 80 -17.13 -10.67 -8.88
C ALA A 80 -17.33 -9.35 -8.11
N PHE A 81 -16.35 -8.45 -8.18
CA PHE A 81 -16.42 -7.13 -7.56
C PHE A 81 -17.24 -6.12 -8.35
N VAL A 82 -17.35 -6.29 -9.66
CA VAL A 82 -18.29 -5.51 -10.48
C VAL A 82 -19.74 -5.89 -10.13
N GLN A 83 -20.01 -7.17 -9.86
CA GLN A 83 -21.33 -7.64 -9.43
C GLN A 83 -21.67 -7.28 -7.98
N HIS A 84 -20.64 -7.15 -7.12
CA HIS A 84 -20.78 -6.80 -5.70
C HIS A 84 -19.90 -5.60 -5.32
N PRO A 85 -20.19 -4.38 -5.82
CA PRO A 85 -19.32 -3.21 -5.65
C PRO A 85 -19.12 -2.80 -4.20
N GLN A 86 -20.09 -3.02 -3.32
CA GLN A 86 -19.97 -2.80 -1.88
C GLN A 86 -18.84 -3.64 -1.26
N VAL A 87 -18.66 -4.89 -1.72
CA VAL A 87 -17.58 -5.74 -1.24
C VAL A 87 -16.24 -5.25 -1.77
N ALA A 88 -16.19 -4.76 -3.02
CA ALA A 88 -14.97 -4.18 -3.60
C ALA A 88 -14.49 -2.96 -2.79
N ILE A 89 -15.41 -2.08 -2.41
CA ILE A 89 -15.14 -0.89 -1.59
C ILE A 89 -14.56 -1.31 -0.22
N LEU A 90 -15.22 -2.26 0.47
CA LEU A 90 -14.74 -2.77 1.76
C LEU A 90 -13.40 -3.51 1.63
N TRP A 91 -13.21 -4.27 0.56
CA TRP A 91 -11.99 -5.03 0.30
C TRP A 91 -10.80 -4.10 0.06
N ALA A 92 -10.97 -3.01 -0.67
CA ALA A 92 -9.91 -2.03 -0.93
C ALA A 92 -9.40 -1.34 0.36
N VAL A 93 -10.19 -1.33 1.44
CA VAL A 93 -9.76 -0.85 2.77
C VAL A 93 -8.57 -1.67 3.29
N ALA A 94 -8.40 -2.93 2.86
CA ALA A 94 -7.22 -3.72 3.19
C ALA A 94 -5.93 -2.99 2.78
N THR A 95 -5.88 -2.41 1.57
CA THR A 95 -4.72 -1.65 1.10
C THR A 95 -4.57 -0.35 1.88
N LEU A 96 -5.67 0.37 2.14
CA LEU A 96 -5.63 1.61 2.90
C LEU A 96 -5.00 1.39 4.28
N VAL A 97 -5.44 0.36 5.01
CA VAL A 97 -4.88 0.02 6.32
C VAL A 97 -3.42 -0.43 6.19
N GLN A 98 -3.08 -1.22 5.17
CA GLN A 98 -1.70 -1.66 4.92
C GLN A 98 -0.70 -0.51 4.74
N VAL A 99 -1.12 0.58 4.11
CA VAL A 99 -0.24 1.74 3.87
C VAL A 99 -0.28 2.75 5.02
N LEU A 100 -1.40 2.85 5.75
CA LEU A 100 -1.53 3.74 6.90
C LEU A 100 -0.73 3.26 8.12
N ILE A 101 -0.68 1.94 8.37
CA ILE A 101 0.10 1.38 9.50
C ILE A 101 1.56 1.86 9.50
N PRO A 102 2.35 1.68 8.41
CA PRO A 102 3.73 2.16 8.40
C PRO A 102 3.81 3.68 8.44
N LEU A 103 2.87 4.40 7.83
CA LEU A 103 2.86 5.86 7.92
C LEU A 103 2.71 6.32 9.37
N ILE A 104 1.72 5.80 10.09
CA ILE A 104 1.47 6.13 11.50
C ILE A 104 2.68 5.73 12.34
N ALA A 105 3.23 4.53 12.16
CA ALA A 105 4.38 4.05 12.92
C ALA A 105 5.63 4.93 12.70
N VAL A 106 5.94 5.27 11.46
CA VAL A 106 7.09 6.13 11.13
C VAL A 106 6.98 7.50 11.83
N ARG A 107 5.77 8.05 11.93
CA ARG A 107 5.57 9.34 12.60
C ARG A 107 5.53 9.21 14.12
N ALA A 108 4.90 8.17 14.65
CA ALA A 108 4.78 7.95 16.10
C ALA A 108 6.14 7.61 16.75
N PHE A 109 7.02 6.90 16.04
CA PHE A 109 8.35 6.52 16.54
C PHE A 109 9.47 7.41 16.00
N GLU A 110 9.13 8.49 15.28
CA GLU A 110 10.09 9.43 14.68
C GLU A 110 11.20 8.68 13.90
N VAL A 111 10.77 7.76 13.04
CA VAL A 111 11.66 6.90 12.25
C VAL A 111 12.26 7.71 11.11
N ASP A 112 13.58 7.70 10.98
CA ASP A 112 14.23 8.26 9.81
C ASP A 112 14.14 7.30 8.62
N ILE A 113 13.25 7.62 7.69
CA ILE A 113 13.02 6.83 6.48
C ILE A 113 14.17 6.92 5.45
N THR A 114 15.24 7.66 5.72
CA THR A 114 16.51 7.55 4.96
C THR A 114 17.26 6.26 5.30
N MET A 115 16.90 5.60 6.41
CA MET A 115 17.45 4.31 6.85
C MET A 115 18.92 4.36 7.27
N GLU A 116 19.39 5.52 7.77
CA GLU A 116 20.76 5.70 8.26
C GLU A 116 21.04 4.95 9.58
N HIS A 117 20.04 4.87 10.48
CA HIS A 117 20.18 4.18 11.76
C HIS A 117 19.59 2.78 11.74
N THR A 118 20.27 1.82 12.39
CA THR A 118 19.84 0.41 12.50
C THR A 118 18.50 0.24 13.23
N ARG A 119 18.16 1.15 14.15
CA ARG A 119 16.85 1.20 14.81
C ARG A 119 15.71 1.37 13.80
N ASP A 120 15.91 2.20 12.78
CA ASP A 120 14.84 2.54 11.84
C ASP A 120 14.50 1.35 10.92
N TRP A 121 15.47 0.46 10.68
CA TRP A 121 15.25 -0.80 10.00
C TRP A 121 14.26 -1.70 10.74
N SER A 122 14.36 -1.81 12.06
CA SER A 122 13.47 -2.68 12.83
C SER A 122 12.04 -2.16 12.79
N HIS A 123 11.83 -0.84 12.88
CA HIS A 123 10.49 -0.25 12.75
C HIS A 123 9.91 -0.43 11.35
N ILE A 124 10.70 -0.24 10.29
CA ILE A 124 10.23 -0.46 8.91
C ILE A 124 9.91 -1.93 8.63
N ILE A 125 10.73 -2.87 9.10
CA ILE A 125 10.42 -4.29 8.95
C ILE A 125 9.16 -4.63 9.75
N LEU A 126 9.06 -4.20 11.00
CA LEU A 126 7.94 -4.54 11.86
C LEU A 126 6.62 -3.96 11.34
N PHE A 127 6.57 -2.66 11.03
CA PHE A 127 5.32 -1.97 10.68
C PHE A 127 5.08 -1.84 9.17
N GLY A 128 6.15 -1.76 8.36
CA GLY A 128 6.06 -1.66 6.90
C GLY A 128 6.08 -3.00 6.17
N VAL A 129 6.40 -4.10 6.85
CA VAL A 129 6.41 -5.44 6.25
C VAL A 129 5.56 -6.44 7.02
N ILE A 130 5.67 -6.54 8.35
CA ILE A 130 5.01 -7.63 9.09
C ILE A 130 3.58 -7.25 9.51
N ILE A 131 3.43 -6.26 10.39
CA ILE A 131 2.14 -5.92 11.01
C ILE A 131 1.12 -5.46 9.95
N ASN A 132 1.55 -4.64 9.00
CA ASN A 132 0.67 -4.17 7.95
C ASN A 132 0.13 -5.30 7.09
N ASN A 133 0.97 -6.26 6.69
CA ASN A 133 0.55 -7.38 5.87
C ASN A 133 -0.30 -8.39 6.63
N ILE A 134 -0.06 -8.60 7.93
CA ILE A 134 -0.95 -9.42 8.77
C ILE A 134 -2.35 -8.81 8.79
N ILE A 135 -2.46 -7.51 9.10
CA ILE A 135 -3.75 -6.83 9.21
C ILE A 135 -4.43 -6.73 7.83
N GLY A 136 -3.66 -6.40 6.79
CA GLY A 136 -4.13 -6.33 5.41
C GLY A 136 -4.66 -7.66 4.89
N ALA A 137 -3.90 -8.73 5.08
CA ALA A 137 -4.32 -10.08 4.67
C ALA A 137 -5.54 -10.54 5.47
N ALA A 138 -5.60 -10.27 6.77
CA ALA A 138 -6.76 -10.61 7.59
C ALA A 138 -8.03 -9.89 7.11
N TRP A 139 -7.94 -8.58 6.87
CA TRP A 139 -9.06 -7.79 6.36
C TRP A 139 -9.47 -8.20 4.93
N GLY A 140 -8.48 -8.39 4.04
CA GLY A 140 -8.70 -8.84 2.67
C GLY A 140 -9.33 -10.23 2.60
N ALA A 141 -8.89 -11.16 3.45
CA ALA A 141 -9.47 -12.50 3.56
C ALA A 141 -10.89 -12.48 4.13
N PHE A 142 -11.12 -11.69 5.18
CA PHE A 142 -12.46 -11.53 5.76
C PHE A 142 -13.46 -10.96 4.76
N THR A 143 -13.09 -9.90 4.04
CA THR A 143 -13.97 -9.29 3.04
C THR A 143 -14.23 -10.22 1.85
N LEU A 144 -13.24 -11.01 1.41
CA LEU A 144 -13.44 -12.04 0.38
C LEU A 144 -14.28 -13.22 0.87
N ALA A 145 -14.23 -13.54 2.16
CA ALA A 145 -15.09 -14.57 2.74
C ALA A 145 -16.58 -14.21 2.67
N LEU A 146 -16.94 -12.93 2.49
CA LEU A 146 -18.33 -12.51 2.22
C LEU A 146 -18.87 -13.02 0.88
N LEU A 147 -17.98 -13.35 -0.07
CA LEU A 147 -18.32 -13.93 -1.38
C LEU A 147 -18.00 -15.42 -1.45
N THR A 148 -16.89 -15.83 -0.84
CA THR A 148 -16.36 -17.21 -0.89
C THR A 148 -15.85 -17.66 0.49
N PRO A 149 -16.74 -18.00 1.44
CA PRO A 149 -16.39 -18.26 2.83
C PRO A 149 -15.33 -19.36 3.04
N ASP A 150 -15.40 -20.43 2.25
CA ASP A 150 -14.57 -21.63 2.43
C ASP A 150 -13.09 -21.43 2.10
N THR A 151 -12.71 -20.26 1.58
CA THR A 151 -11.34 -19.95 1.14
C THR A 151 -10.58 -19.03 2.08
N MET A 152 -11.17 -18.61 3.20
CA MET A 152 -10.60 -17.55 4.05
C MET A 152 -9.15 -17.83 4.49
N MET A 153 -8.85 -19.04 4.96
CA MET A 153 -7.51 -19.39 5.47
C MET A 153 -6.46 -19.48 4.36
N SER A 154 -6.83 -20.00 3.19
CA SER A 154 -5.94 -20.07 2.04
C SER A 154 -5.68 -18.67 1.47
N VAL A 155 -6.72 -17.83 1.35
CA VAL A 155 -6.59 -16.42 0.97
C VAL A 155 -5.66 -15.67 1.92
N PHE A 156 -5.87 -15.80 3.23
CA PHE A 156 -5.05 -15.15 4.25
C PHE A 156 -3.58 -15.54 4.11
N SER A 157 -3.30 -16.84 4.05
CA SER A 157 -1.93 -17.36 4.04
C SER A 157 -1.19 -16.99 2.76
N THR A 158 -1.83 -17.18 1.59
CA THR A 158 -1.22 -16.85 0.29
C THR A 158 -0.96 -15.36 0.16
N TRP A 159 -1.92 -14.51 0.56
CA TRP A 159 -1.75 -13.06 0.55
C TRP A 159 -0.62 -12.63 1.48
N LEU A 160 -0.64 -13.09 2.74
CA LEU A 160 0.34 -12.71 3.74
C LEU A 160 1.76 -13.05 3.30
N ILE A 161 2.00 -14.30 2.89
CA ILE A 161 3.32 -14.77 2.49
C ILE A 161 3.81 -13.99 1.25
N GLY A 162 2.95 -13.87 0.25
CA GLY A 162 3.26 -13.16 -1.00
C GLY A 162 3.67 -11.71 -0.75
N ASN A 163 2.86 -10.99 0.02
CA ASN A 163 3.15 -9.59 0.30
C ASN A 163 4.34 -9.39 1.22
N VAL A 164 4.55 -10.24 2.23
CA VAL A 164 5.72 -10.13 3.12
C VAL A 164 7.01 -10.27 2.31
N ILE A 165 7.10 -11.25 1.41
CA ILE A 165 8.27 -11.43 0.54
C ILE A 165 8.52 -10.16 -0.27
N VAL A 166 7.49 -9.67 -0.95
CA VAL A 166 7.57 -8.48 -1.81
C VAL A 166 7.95 -7.24 -1.00
N CYS A 167 7.27 -6.99 0.12
CA CYS A 167 7.50 -5.80 0.94
C CYS A 167 8.87 -5.83 1.61
N LEU A 168 9.35 -6.99 2.06
CA LEU A 168 10.68 -7.14 2.65
C LEU A 168 11.79 -6.77 1.66
N LEU A 169 11.61 -7.13 0.39
CA LEU A 169 12.60 -6.84 -0.66
C LEU A 169 12.52 -5.38 -1.12
N ILE A 170 11.31 -4.85 -1.33
CA ILE A 170 11.13 -3.57 -2.01
C ILE A 170 11.09 -2.39 -1.05
N VAL A 171 10.42 -2.50 0.11
CA VAL A 171 10.19 -1.34 0.98
C VAL A 171 11.49 -0.81 1.60
N PRO A 172 12.30 -1.61 2.34
CA PRO A 172 13.53 -1.09 2.95
C PRO A 172 14.54 -0.59 1.92
N LEU A 173 14.71 -1.33 0.81
CA LEU A 173 15.62 -0.94 -0.27
C LEU A 173 15.14 0.31 -1.00
N GLY A 174 13.85 0.39 -1.30
CA GLY A 174 13.24 1.55 -1.94
C GLY A 174 13.41 2.82 -1.11
N LEU A 175 13.18 2.72 0.20
CA LEU A 175 13.44 3.83 1.13
C LEU A 175 14.92 4.23 1.11
N LYS A 176 15.84 3.30 1.35
CA LYS A 176 17.28 3.61 1.38
C LYS A 176 17.80 4.24 0.09
N LEU A 177 17.36 3.76 -1.07
CA LEU A 177 17.88 4.18 -2.37
C LEU A 177 17.25 5.49 -2.88
N PHE A 178 15.94 5.69 -2.65
CA PHE A 178 15.20 6.78 -3.28
C PHE A 178 14.82 7.89 -2.31
N THR A 179 14.66 7.62 -1.00
CA THR A 179 14.29 8.65 -0.03
C THR A 179 15.22 9.86 -0.05
N PRO A 180 16.57 9.74 -0.08
CA PRO A 180 17.46 10.91 -0.11
C PRO A 180 17.29 11.81 -1.34
N LYS A 181 16.80 11.25 -2.46
CA LYS A 181 16.49 12.00 -3.68
C LYS A 181 15.12 12.64 -3.59
N ILE A 182 14.11 11.88 -3.14
CA ILE A 182 12.72 12.33 -3.07
C ILE A 182 12.54 13.41 -2.00
N GLN A 183 13.24 13.32 -0.86
CA GLN A 183 13.23 14.33 0.21
C GLN A 183 13.71 15.72 -0.22
N LYS A 184 14.38 15.85 -1.37
CA LYS A 184 14.77 17.15 -1.95
C LYS A 184 13.64 17.79 -2.75
N SER A 185 12.61 17.03 -3.11
CA SER A 185 11.42 17.51 -3.81
C SER A 185 10.52 18.34 -2.89
N ARG A 186 9.79 19.29 -3.47
CA ARG A 186 8.72 20.04 -2.78
C ARG A 186 7.48 19.19 -2.48
N LEU A 187 7.38 18.01 -3.11
CA LEU A 187 6.26 17.08 -2.96
C LEU A 187 6.42 16.14 -1.76
N PHE A 188 7.63 16.07 -1.17
CA PHE A 188 7.88 15.19 -0.04
C PHE A 188 7.21 15.72 1.22
N ILE A 189 6.45 14.85 1.90
CA ILE A 189 5.60 15.22 3.02
C ILE A 189 6.19 14.74 4.35
N THR A 190 6.44 15.69 5.24
CA THR A 190 7.10 15.47 6.55
C THR A 190 6.12 15.29 7.70
N LYS A 191 4.83 15.59 7.50
CA LYS A 191 3.72 15.27 8.42
C LYS A 191 2.64 14.43 7.70
N TYR A 192 1.41 14.34 8.21
CA TYR A 192 0.38 13.55 7.53
C TYR A 192 -0.11 14.22 6.23
N TRP A 193 -0.21 15.55 6.23
CA TRP A 193 -0.83 16.34 5.15
C TRP A 193 -0.11 17.67 4.82
N ASP A 194 0.91 18.06 5.60
CA ASP A 194 1.75 19.27 5.42
C ASP A 194 2.99 18.97 4.57
#